data_AF-A0A920QER3-F1
#
_entry.id   AF-A0A920QER3-F1
#
_cell.length_a   1.000
_cell.length_b   1.000
_cell.length_c   1.000
_cell.angle_alpha   90.00
_cell.angle_beta   90.00
_cell.angle_gamma   90.00
#
_symmetry.space_group_name_H-M   'P 1'
#
loop_
_entity.id
_entity.type
_entity.pdbx_description
1 polymer ?
#
loop_
_entity_poly.entity_id
_entity_poly.type
_entity_poly.pdbx_seq_one_letter_code
_entity_poly.pdbx_strand_id
1 'polypeptide(L)'
;MCGLPKAGRQIKAVFLGGDFFAEESAVSDIEGSLRWHSSEFEQIHSTLEILYAKREEGLAFLPIENVCEVISKAVESARAISQDSNTSYGCFVNPKIGDAEPVHT
;
A
#
# COMPACT_ATOMS: atom_id res chain seq x y z
N MET A 1 0.44 -1.26 9.77
CA MET A 1 -0.18 0.03 9.38
C MET A 1 0.35 0.42 8.02
N CYS A 2 -0.49 0.36 6.98
CA CYS A 2 -0.13 0.76 5.62
C CYS A 2 -0.74 2.15 5.32
N GLY A 3 -0.06 3.03 4.57
CA GLY A 3 -0.53 4.39 4.30
C GLY A 3 -0.26 4.86 2.85
N LEU A 4 -1.29 5.29 2.11
CA LEU A 4 -1.18 5.71 0.70
C LEU A 4 -1.79 7.11 0.41
N PRO A 5 -1.03 8.22 0.47
CA PRO A 5 -1.49 9.52 -0.03
C PRO A 5 -1.68 9.51 -1.56
N LYS A 6 -2.81 10.03 -2.06
CA LYS A 6 -3.17 10.04 -3.49
C LYS A 6 -3.19 11.43 -4.12
N ALA A 7 -2.87 11.51 -5.41
CA ALA A 7 -3.18 12.66 -6.28
C ALA A 7 -3.66 12.15 -7.64
N GLY A 8 -4.97 12.23 -7.90
CA GLY A 8 -5.54 11.67 -9.14
C GLY A 8 -5.35 10.15 -9.24
N ARG A 9 -4.83 9.65 -10.37
CA ARG A 9 -4.55 8.22 -10.62
C ARG A 9 -3.17 7.76 -10.13
N GLN A 10 -2.46 8.57 -9.35
CA GLN A 10 -1.10 8.27 -8.88
C GLN A 10 -1.03 8.12 -7.36
N ILE A 11 -0.16 7.21 -6.93
CA ILE A 11 0.25 6.98 -5.55
C ILE A 11 1.39 7.97 -5.25
N LYS A 12 1.23 8.85 -4.26
CA LYS A 12 2.28 9.82 -3.91
C LYS A 12 3.37 9.22 -3.04
N ALA A 13 3.01 8.28 -2.17
CA ALA A 13 3.91 7.54 -1.31
C ALA A 13 3.22 6.26 -0.84
N VAL A 14 4.01 5.30 -0.39
CA VAL A 14 3.57 4.07 0.27
C VAL A 14 4.38 3.92 1.53
N PHE A 15 3.72 3.49 2.60
CA PHE A 15 4.38 3.04 3.81
C PHE A 15 3.86 1.64 4.15
N LEU A 16 4.74 0.63 4.21
CA LEU A 16 4.44 -0.73 4.63
C LEU A 16 4.91 -0.93 6.07
N GLY A 17 4.01 -0.73 7.02
CA GLY A 17 4.21 -1.13 8.41
C GLY A 17 3.34 -2.33 8.76
N GLY A 18 3.77 -3.17 9.71
CA GLY A 18 3.01 -4.32 10.17
C GLY A 18 3.88 -5.32 10.93
N ASP A 19 3.25 -6.42 11.34
CA ASP A 19 3.95 -7.59 11.87
C ASP A 19 4.23 -8.54 10.70
N PHE A 20 5.41 -8.38 10.09
CA PHE A 20 5.88 -9.20 8.98
C PHE A 20 7.39 -9.38 9.06
N PHE A 21 7.88 -10.47 8.45
CA PHE A 21 9.30 -10.72 8.32
C PHE A 21 9.74 -10.35 6.90
N ALA A 22 10.51 -9.28 6.77
CA ALA A 22 11.14 -8.90 5.52
C ALA A 22 12.40 -8.09 5.83
N GLU A 23 13.33 -8.05 4.88
CA GLU A 23 14.49 -7.17 4.99
C GLU A 23 14.05 -5.70 4.86
N GLU A 24 14.52 -4.84 5.76
CA GLU A 24 14.16 -3.41 5.76
C GLU A 24 14.49 -2.72 4.42
N SER A 25 15.59 -3.12 3.78
CA SER A 25 15.99 -2.62 2.46
C SER A 25 15.01 -3.04 1.36
N ALA A 26 14.46 -4.25 1.44
CA ALA A 26 13.49 -4.78 0.47
C ALA A 26 12.12 -4.11 0.61
N VAL A 27 11.71 -3.80 1.85
CA VAL A 27 10.49 -3.00 2.10
C VAL A 27 10.66 -1.58 1.56
N SER A 28 11.82 -0.97 1.82
CA SER A 28 12.14 0.37 1.32
C SER A 28 12.14 0.44 -0.21
N ASP A 29 12.60 -0.63 -0.89
CA ASP A 29 12.55 -0.73 -2.35
C ASP A 29 11.11 -0.79 -2.88
N ILE A 30 10.19 -1.49 -2.19
CA ILE A 30 8.77 -1.52 -2.51
C ILE A 30 8.17 -0.11 -2.36
N GLU A 31 8.39 0.53 -1.20
CA GLU A 31 7.88 1.87 -0.92
C GLU A 31 8.40 2.91 -1.92
N GLY A 32 9.69 2.82 -2.25
CA GLY A 32 10.36 3.68 -3.22
C GLY A 32 9.83 3.49 -4.63
N SER A 33 9.61 2.24 -5.06
CA SER A 33 9.15 1.92 -6.42
C SER A 33 7.69 2.31 -6.66
N LEU A 34 6.86 2.27 -5.62
CA LEU A 34 5.44 2.66 -5.70
C LEU A 34 5.23 4.17 -5.52
N ARG A 35 6.29 4.93 -5.21
CA ARG A 35 6.23 6.39 -5.10
C ARG A 35 6.07 7.04 -6.48
N TRP A 36 5.08 7.91 -6.63
CA TRP A 36 4.66 8.51 -7.91
C TRP A 36 4.21 7.50 -8.97
N HIS A 37 3.91 6.27 -8.53
CA HIS A 37 3.51 5.19 -9.41
C HIS A 37 2.01 5.24 -9.72
N SER A 38 1.60 4.62 -10.83
CA SER A 38 0.18 4.44 -11.14
C SER A 38 -0.53 3.65 -10.03
N SER A 39 -1.75 4.06 -9.68
CA SER A 39 -2.59 3.34 -8.72
C SER A 39 -3.39 2.19 -9.33
N GLU A 40 -3.19 1.88 -10.61
CA GLU A 40 -3.86 0.77 -11.30
C GLU A 40 -3.27 -0.57 -10.88
N PHE A 41 -4.13 -1.55 -10.58
CA PHE A 41 -3.74 -2.85 -10.05
C PHE A 41 -2.69 -3.56 -10.91
N GLU A 42 -2.91 -3.63 -12.23
CA GLU A 42 -2.01 -4.33 -13.16
C GLU A 42 -0.60 -3.73 -13.15
N GLN A 43 -0.51 -2.39 -13.01
CA GLN A 43 0.77 -1.69 -12.98
C GLN A 43 1.51 -1.93 -11.65
N ILE A 44 0.78 -1.92 -10.54
CA ILE A 44 1.32 -2.22 -9.21
C ILE A 44 1.82 -3.68 -9.17
N HIS A 45 1.00 -4.62 -9.64
CA HIS A 45 1.32 -6.04 -9.66
C HIS A 45 2.59 -6.31 -10.48
N SER A 46 2.64 -5.80 -11.71
CA SER A 46 3.82 -5.97 -12.58
C SER A 46 5.09 -5.39 -11.97
N THR A 47 5.00 -4.26 -11.27
CA THR A 47 6.14 -3.65 -10.56
C THR A 47 6.60 -4.52 -9.40
N LEU A 48 5.66 -5.05 -8.62
CA LEU A 48 5.97 -5.94 -7.51
C LEU A 48 6.59 -7.25 -8.02
N GLU A 49 6.08 -7.86 -9.09
CA GLU A 49 6.68 -9.07 -9.67
C GLU A 49 8.17 -8.88 -10.00
N ILE A 50 8.52 -7.74 -10.59
CA ILE A 50 9.92 -7.41 -10.91
C ILE A 50 10.76 -7.24 -9.65
N LEU A 51 10.22 -6.63 -8.59
CA LEU A 51 10.92 -6.46 -7.31
C LEU A 51 11.11 -7.78 -6.58
N TYR A 52 10.07 -8.61 -6.53
CA TYR A 52 10.09 -9.93 -5.90
C TYR A 52 11.08 -10.86 -6.60
N ALA A 53 11.18 -10.80 -7.93
CA ALA A 53 12.20 -11.54 -8.67
C ALA A 53 13.64 -11.06 -8.37
N LYS A 54 13.82 -9.79 -7.97
CA LYS A 54 15.14 -9.21 -7.64
C LYS A 54 15.53 -9.36 -6.17
N ARG A 55 14.54 -9.44 -5.29
CA ARG A 55 14.68 -9.41 -3.82
C ARG A 55 14.05 -10.65 -3.18
N GLU A 56 14.16 -11.81 -3.84
CA GLU A 56 13.51 -13.05 -3.43
C GLU A 56 13.81 -13.41 -1.96
N GLU A 57 15.08 -13.35 -1.54
CA GLU A 57 15.49 -13.66 -0.16
C GLU A 57 14.94 -12.67 0.86
N GLY A 58 14.96 -11.37 0.54
CA GLY A 58 14.50 -10.30 1.44
C GLY A 58 12.97 -10.22 1.58
N LEU A 59 12.23 -10.81 0.64
CA LEU A 59 10.76 -10.83 0.61
C LEU A 59 10.16 -12.23 0.74
N ALA A 60 10.98 -13.26 1.01
CA ALA A 60 10.56 -14.66 1.02
C ALA A 60 9.39 -14.95 1.98
N PHE A 61 9.31 -14.22 3.10
CA PHE A 61 8.25 -14.39 4.11
C PHE A 61 7.09 -13.40 3.96
N LEU A 62 7.07 -12.60 2.89
CA LEU A 62 6.04 -11.63 2.61
C LEU A 62 5.43 -11.91 1.23
N PRO A 63 4.37 -12.73 1.12
CA PRO A 63 3.80 -13.11 -0.17
C PRO A 63 3.35 -11.91 -1.01
N ILE A 64 3.68 -11.91 -2.30
CA ILE A 64 3.31 -10.84 -3.23
C ILE A 64 1.78 -10.63 -3.27
N GLU A 65 1.00 -11.70 -3.18
CA GLU A 65 -0.47 -11.65 -3.17
C GLU A 65 -0.99 -10.84 -1.98
N ASN A 66 -0.43 -11.05 -0.79
CA ASN A 66 -0.81 -10.32 0.43
C ASN A 66 -0.48 -8.83 0.30
N VAL A 67 0.69 -8.49 -0.27
CA VAL A 67 1.10 -7.10 -0.48
C VAL A 67 0.20 -6.42 -1.50
N CYS A 68 -0.07 -7.08 -2.62
CA CYS A 68 -1.01 -6.62 -3.65
C CYS A 68 -2.40 -6.38 -3.07
N GLU A 69 -2.91 -7.29 -2.25
CA GLU A 69 -4.22 -7.16 -1.63
C GLU A 69 -4.29 -5.95 -0.68
N VAL A 70 -3.30 -5.79 0.20
CA VAL A 70 -3.25 -4.68 1.15
C VAL A 70 -3.13 -3.34 0.44
N ILE A 71 -2.29 -3.24 -0.59
CA ILE A 71 -2.17 -2.03 -1.40
C ILE A 71 -3.47 -1.74 -2.14
N SER A 72 -4.10 -2.75 -2.74
CA SER A 72 -5.37 -2.61 -3.47
C SER A 72 -6.48 -2.10 -2.55
N LYS A 73 -6.65 -2.71 -1.37
CA LYS A 73 -7.61 -2.27 -0.36
C LYS A 73 -7.36 -0.83 0.08
N ALA A 74 -6.11 -0.44 0.24
CA ALA A 74 -5.75 0.93 0.58
C ALA A 74 -6.07 1.89 -0.59
N VAL A 75 -5.74 1.53 -1.83
CA VAL A 75 -6.09 2.32 -3.04
C VAL A 75 -7.60 2.49 -3.19
N GLU A 76 -8.39 1.43 -2.98
CA GLU A 76 -9.85 1.45 -3.02
C GLU A 76 -10.43 2.31 -1.89
N SER A 77 -9.91 2.16 -0.67
CA SER A 77 -10.29 3.00 0.47
C SER A 77 -10.03 4.48 0.17
N ALA A 78 -8.90 4.80 -0.46
CA ALA A 78 -8.54 6.18 -0.80
C ALA A 78 -9.49 6.73 -1.87
N ARG A 79 -9.90 5.88 -2.81
CA ARG A 79 -10.87 6.22 -3.83
C ARG A 79 -12.24 6.52 -3.21
N ALA A 80 -12.74 5.66 -2.32
CA ALA A 80 -14.01 5.87 -1.63
C ALA A 80 -14.03 7.19 -0.84
N ILE A 81 -12.98 7.46 -0.05
CA ILE A 81 -12.87 8.70 0.75
C ILE A 81 -12.77 9.94 -0.15
N SER A 82 -12.08 9.86 -1.27
CA SER A 82 -11.97 10.98 -2.23
C SER A 82 -13.27 11.27 -2.99
N GLN A 83 -14.19 10.31 -3.08
CA GLN A 83 -15.51 10.53 -3.69
C GLN A 83 -16.50 11.15 -2.69
N ASP A 84 -16.34 10.86 -1.40
CA ASP A 84 -17.17 11.41 -0.32
C ASP A 84 -16.72 12.81 0.14
N SER A 85 -15.42 13.09 0.03
CA SER A 85 -14.84 14.37 0.44
C SER A 85 -14.39 15.19 -0.77
N ASN A 86 -15.00 16.35 -0.98
CA ASN A 86 -14.67 17.33 -2.03
C ASN A 86 -13.30 18.03 -1.77
N THR A 87 -12.43 17.41 -0.95
CA THR A 87 -11.20 18.00 -0.43
C THR A 87 -9.99 17.37 -1.10
N SER A 88 -9.32 18.17 -1.94
CA SER A 88 -8.12 17.85 -2.73
C SER A 88 -6.84 17.63 -1.88
N TYR A 89 -6.96 17.36 -0.59
CA TYR A 89 -5.81 17.15 0.30
C TYR A 89 -5.59 15.65 0.54
N GLY A 90 -4.34 15.21 0.44
CA GLY A 90 -3.94 13.81 0.36
C GLY A 90 -4.64 12.91 1.40
N CYS A 91 -5.26 11.83 0.92
CA CYS A 91 -5.98 10.87 1.74
C CYS A 91 -4.99 9.85 2.34
N PHE A 92 -4.85 9.82 3.66
CA PHE A 92 -4.12 8.75 4.35
C PHE A 92 -5.06 7.60 4.65
N VAL A 93 -4.76 6.42 4.10
CA VAL A 93 -5.60 5.24 4.21
C VAL A 93 -4.86 4.12 4.89
N ASN A 94 -5.41 3.68 6.02
CA ASN A 94 -4.98 2.46 6.68
C ASN A 94 -6.00 1.37 6.34
N PRO A 95 -5.63 0.32 5.59
CA PRO A 95 -6.52 -0.81 5.39
C PRO A 95 -6.74 -1.46 6.76
N LYS A 96 -7.92 -1.23 7.35
CA LYS A 96 -8.29 -1.86 8.61
C LYS A 96 -8.35 -3.36 8.40
N ILE A 97 -7.46 -4.10 9.05
CA ILE A 97 -7.72 -5.50 9.41
C ILE A 97 -8.90 -5.44 10.40
N GLY A 98 -9.88 -6.31 10.22
CA GLY A 98 -11.23 -6.29 10.82
C GLY A 98 -11.39 -5.68 12.22
N ASP A 99 -12.52 -4.99 12.37
CA ASP A 99 -13.21 -4.51 13.57
C ASP A 99 -12.45 -4.47 14.90
N ALA A 100 -12.09 -3.25 15.31
CA ALA A 100 -12.09 -2.89 16.72
C ALA A 100 -12.91 -1.60 16.86
N GLU A 101 -14.11 -1.73 17.44
CA GLU A 101 -14.92 -0.60 17.85
C GLU A 101 -14.13 0.27 18.84
N PRO A 102 -14.18 1.61 18.72
CA PRO A 102 -13.59 2.47 19.71
C PRO A 102 -14.49 2.46 20.95
N VAL A 103 -14.11 1.72 21.99
CA VAL A 103 -14.63 1.94 23.34
C VAL A 103 -14.14 3.32 23.78
N HIS A 104 -15.01 4.33 23.66
CA HIS A 104 -14.88 5.56 24.43
C HIS A 104 -15.29 5.25 25.87
N THR A 105 -14.34 5.41 26.80
CA THR A 105 -14.65 5.62 28.23
C THR A 105 -14.74 7.11 28.49
#